data_AF-A0A969JPR2-F1
#
_entry.id   AF-A0A969JPR2-F1
#
_cell.length_a   1.000
_cell.length_b   1.000
_cell.length_c   1.000
_cell.angle_alpha   90.00
_cell.angle_beta   90.00
_cell.angle_gamma   90.00
#
_symmetry.space_group_name_H-M   'P 1'
#
loop_
_entity.id
_entity.type
_entity.pdbx_description
1 polymer ?
#
loop_
_entity_poly.entity_id
_entity_poly.type
_entity_poly.pdbx_seq_one_letter_code
_entity_poly.pdbx_strand_id
1 'polypeptide(L)'
;MTTTIALAGKGGVGKTTIAALIIKYLVQTQPGSVLAIDADPSSNLNMALGLDLDWTVGDIREDMLGQVKESLLAGGAAMGALEGGMSKRDYLDCRFAVHFRRGMILT
;
A
#
# COMPACT_ATOMS: atom_id res chain seq x y z
N MET A 1 -9.90 -19.16 7.96
CA MET A 1 -10.66 -17.98 8.42
C MET A 1 -9.63 -16.91 8.75
N THR A 2 -9.80 -15.67 8.31
CA THR A 2 -8.84 -14.58 8.56
C THR A 2 -9.22 -13.83 9.84
N THR A 3 -8.23 -13.52 10.68
CA THR A 3 -8.43 -12.71 11.89
C THR A 3 -7.96 -11.29 11.64
N THR A 4 -8.84 -10.31 11.83
CA THR A 4 -8.52 -8.89 11.68
C THR A 4 -8.29 -8.25 13.04
N ILE A 5 -7.16 -7.57 13.20
CA ILE A 5 -6.80 -6.82 14.42
C ILE A 5 -6.68 -5.34 14.04
N ALA A 6 -7.45 -4.48 14.70
CA ALA A 6 -7.41 -3.03 14.49
C ALA A 6 -6.92 -2.33 15.76
N LEU A 7 -5.96 -1.43 15.62
CA LEU A 7 -5.39 -0.65 16.73
C LEU A 7 -5.83 0.81 16.62
N ALA A 8 -6.57 1.30 17.62
CA ALA A 8 -7.10 2.66 17.67
C ALA A 8 -6.72 3.36 18.99
N GLY A 9 -6.67 4.69 18.97
CA GLY A 9 -6.27 5.50 20.12
C GLY A 9 -5.70 6.86 19.72
N LYS A 10 -5.50 7.75 20.70
CA LYS A 10 -4.99 9.12 20.49
C LYS A 10 -3.64 9.14 19.76
N GLY A 11 -3.27 10.28 19.18
CA GLY A 11 -1.94 10.49 18.60
C GLY A 11 -0.84 10.31 19.64
N GLY A 12 0.27 9.66 19.27
CA GLY A 12 1.44 9.51 20.15
C GLY A 12 1.35 8.45 21.25
N VAL A 13 0.28 7.65 21.36
CA VAL A 13 0.15 6.60 22.40
C VAL A 13 0.92 5.30 22.11
N GLY A 14 1.72 5.25 21.03
CA GLY A 14 2.54 4.08 20.69
C GLY A 14 1.83 2.98 19.89
N LYS A 15 0.73 3.29 19.19
CA LYS A 15 -0.03 2.31 18.38
C LYS A 15 0.86 1.58 17.36
N THR A 16 1.65 2.33 16.59
CA THR A 16 2.56 1.78 15.57
C THR A 16 3.62 0.87 16.19
N THR A 17 4.14 1.24 17.36
CA THR A 17 5.09 0.40 18.11
C THR A 17 4.47 -0.93 18.51
N ILE A 18 3.26 -0.90 19.07
CA ILE A 18 2.53 -2.11 19.46
C ILE A 18 2.18 -2.95 18.22
N ALA A 19 1.77 -2.31 17.12
CA ALA A 19 1.50 -2.98 15.85
C ALA A 19 2.71 -3.77 15.38
N ALA A 20 3.90 -3.16 15.38
CA ALA A 20 5.14 -3.80 14.96
C ALA A 20 5.49 -5.00 15.86
N LEU A 21 5.28 -4.90 17.17
CA LEU A 21 5.51 -6.01 18.11
C LEU A 21 4.54 -7.17 17.86
N ILE A 22 3.25 -6.88 17.65
CA ILE A 22 2.23 -7.89 17.33
C ILE A 22 2.58 -8.60 16.02
N ILE A 23 2.91 -7.86 14.98
CA ILE A 23 3.29 -8.41 13.67
C ILE A 23 4.51 -9.32 13.82
N LYS A 24 5.59 -8.85 14.48
CA LYS A 24 6.79 -9.66 14.73
C LYS A 24 6.46 -10.94 15.47
N TYR A 25 5.65 -10.86 16.53
CA TYR A 25 5.23 -12.03 17.30
C TYR A 25 4.43 -13.03 16.46
N LEU A 26 3.44 -12.57 15.69
CA LEU A 26 2.61 -13.43 14.85
C LEU A 26 3.43 -14.13 13.77
N VAL A 27 4.31 -13.40 13.08
CA VAL A 27 5.21 -13.96 12.05
C VAL A 27 6.14 -15.02 12.64
N GLN A 28 6.62 -14.84 13.87
CA GLN A 28 7.54 -15.79 14.53
C GLN A 28 6.85 -17.02 15.11
N THR A 29 5.60 -16.90 15.55
CA THR A 29 4.93 -17.94 16.35
C THR A 29 3.84 -18.70 15.62
N GLN A 30 3.30 -18.16 14.52
CA GLN A 30 2.22 -18.78 13.78
C GLN A 30 2.61 -19.03 12.32
N PRO A 31 2.34 -20.24 11.79
CA PRO A 31 2.44 -20.47 10.36
C PRO A 31 1.34 -19.68 9.63
N GLY A 32 1.71 -18.90 8.62
CA GLY A 32 0.77 -18.13 7.81
C GLY A 32 1.36 -16.83 7.29
N SER A 33 0.52 -16.05 6.62
CA SER A 33 0.86 -14.72 6.12
C SER A 33 0.18 -13.64 6.96
N VAL A 34 0.94 -12.61 7.36
CA VAL A 34 0.41 -11.41 8.01
C VAL A 34 0.31 -10.30 6.97
N LEU A 35 -0.88 -9.72 6.81
CA LEU A 35 -1.09 -8.50 6.02
C LEU A 35 -1.15 -7.31 6.98
N ALA A 36 -0.15 -6.42 6.88
CA ALA A 36 -0.10 -5.20 7.66
C ALA A 36 -0.60 -4.01 6.84
N ILE A 37 -1.47 -3.19 7.42
CA ILE A 37 -2.01 -1.97 6.83
C ILE A 37 -1.72 -0.81 7.80
N ASP A 38 -0.93 0.16 7.35
CA ASP A 38 -0.62 1.38 8.10
C ASP A 38 -1.58 2.49 7.68
N ALA A 39 -2.62 2.73 8.48
CA ALA A 39 -3.57 3.80 8.22
C ALA A 39 -3.08 5.20 8.66
N ASP A 40 -1.81 5.32 9.09
CA ASP A 40 -1.18 6.59 9.46
C ASP A 40 -0.50 7.23 8.24
N PRO A 41 -0.82 8.49 7.87
CA PRO A 41 -0.24 9.15 6.71
C PRO A 41 1.27 9.38 6.80
N SER A 42 1.88 9.22 7.98
CA SER A 42 3.32 9.40 8.18
C SER A 42 4.16 8.16 7.88
N SER A 43 3.55 7.03 7.47
CA SER A 43 4.19 5.77 7.05
C SER A 43 5.37 5.38 7.93
N ASN A 44 5.09 5.00 9.18
CA ASN A 44 6.13 4.70 10.18
C ASN A 44 6.27 3.20 10.47
N LEU A 45 5.36 2.37 9.96
CA LEU A 45 5.33 0.95 10.26
C LEU A 45 6.51 0.17 9.65
N ASN A 46 6.94 0.51 8.43
CA ASN A 46 8.15 -0.08 7.81
C ASN A 46 9.38 0.10 8.71
N MET A 47 9.58 1.33 9.21
CA MET A 47 10.73 1.66 10.05
C MET A 47 10.66 0.89 11.39
N ALA A 48 9.48 0.80 11.99
CA ALA A 48 9.29 0.04 13.23
C ALA A 48 9.52 -1.48 13.05
N LEU A 49 9.22 -2.00 11.86
CA LEU A 49 9.49 -3.39 11.49
C LEU A 49 10.95 -3.63 11.09
N GLY A 50 11.67 -2.58 10.68
CA GLY A 50 13.03 -2.68 10.12
C GLY A 50 13.03 -3.15 8.67
N LEU A 51 12.03 -2.76 7.90
CA LEU A 51 11.86 -3.09 6.49
C LEU A 51 12.15 -1.86 5.62
N ASP A 52 12.79 -2.09 4.49
CA ASP A 52 12.91 -1.08 3.44
C ASP A 52 11.54 -0.84 2.81
N LEU A 53 11.19 0.42 2.56
CA LEU A 53 9.94 0.81 1.93
C LEU A 53 10.19 1.14 0.47
N ASP A 54 9.92 0.17 -0.41
CA ASP A 54 10.13 0.37 -1.84
C ASP A 54 8.93 1.09 -2.50
N TRP A 55 7.70 0.71 -2.13
CA TRP A 55 6.46 1.21 -2.74
C TRP A 55 5.31 1.26 -1.73
N THR A 56 4.48 2.28 -1.86
CA THR A 56 3.22 2.46 -1.12
C THR A 56 2.00 2.45 -2.05
N VAL A 57 0.80 2.35 -1.48
CA VAL A 57 -0.45 2.55 -2.25
C VAL A 57 -0.55 4.00 -2.73
N GLY A 58 -0.03 4.94 -1.93
CA GLY A 58 0.13 6.34 -2.29
C GLY A 58 0.91 6.53 -3.61
N ASP A 59 2.03 5.83 -3.77
CA ASP A 59 2.87 5.92 -4.98
C ASP A 59 2.13 5.39 -6.21
N ILE A 60 1.47 4.24 -6.08
CA ILE A 60 0.66 3.65 -7.16
C ILE A 60 -0.45 4.62 -7.60
N ARG A 61 -1.09 5.29 -6.64
CA ARG A 61 -2.12 6.30 -6.90
C ARG A 61 -1.54 7.52 -7.61
N GLU A 62 -0.39 8.02 -7.19
CA GLU A 62 0.23 9.21 -7.80
C GLU A 62 0.69 8.92 -9.23
N ASP A 63 1.33 7.77 -9.47
CA ASP A 63 1.69 7.30 -10.82
C ASP A 63 0.48 7.24 -11.76
N MET A 64 -0.64 6.71 -11.25
CA MET A 64 -1.88 6.63 -12.00
C MET A 64 -2.44 8.02 -12.34
N LEU A 65 -2.39 8.96 -11.39
CA LEU A 65 -2.83 10.34 -11.62
C LEU A 65 -1.93 11.07 -12.62
N GLY A 66 -0.62 10.80 -12.60
CA GLY A 66 0.35 11.30 -13.57
C GLY A 66 -0.02 10.90 -14.99
N GLN A 67 -0.21 9.61 -15.24
CA GLN A 67 -0.60 9.09 -16.56
C GLN A 67 -1.93 9.65 -17.06
N VAL A 68 -2.92 9.79 -16.18
CA VAL A 68 -4.21 10.40 -16.55
C VAL A 68 -4.03 11.87 -16.94
N LYS A 69 -3.20 12.64 -16.22
CA LYS A 69 -2.92 14.04 -16.57
C LYS A 69 -2.20 14.16 -17.91
N GLU A 70 -1.21 13.31 -18.18
CA GLU A 70 -0.49 13.28 -19.47
C GLU A 70 -1.43 12.95 -20.63
N SER A 71 -2.30 11.95 -20.46
CA SER A 71 -3.33 11.56 -21.44
C SER A 71 -4.32 12.69 -21.75
N LEU A 72 -4.67 13.52 -20.76
CA LEU A 72 -5.52 14.70 -20.94
C LEU A 72 -4.80 15.82 -21.72
N LEU A 73 -3.49 15.98 -21.52
CA LEU A 73 -2.69 16.98 -22.23
C LEU A 73 -2.42 16.60 -23.69
N ALA A 74 -2.34 15.29 -23.99
CA ALA A 74 -2.01 14.77 -25.32
C ALA A 74 -3.16 14.87 -26.35
N GLY A 75 -4.39 15.20 -25.94
CA GLY A 75 -5.50 15.64 -26.81
C GLY A 75 -5.94 14.66 -27.91
N GLY A 76 -6.98 13.85 -27.66
CA GLY A 76 -7.56 12.98 -28.68
C GLY A 76 -8.75 12.15 -28.17
N ALA A 77 -9.24 11.19 -28.97
CA ALA A 77 -10.39 10.33 -28.66
C ALA A 77 -10.23 9.44 -27.40
N ALA A 78 -9.03 9.41 -26.80
CA ALA A 78 -8.69 8.66 -25.60
C ALA A 78 -8.50 9.55 -24.36
N MET A 79 -9.20 10.68 -24.27
CA MET A 79 -9.14 11.62 -23.14
C MET A 79 -9.35 10.91 -21.79
N GLY A 80 -8.33 10.94 -20.93
CA GLY A 80 -8.38 10.39 -19.57
C GLY A 80 -8.24 8.87 -19.47
N ALA A 81 -7.88 8.20 -20.57
CA ALA A 81 -7.51 6.78 -20.58
C ALA A 81 -6.07 6.60 -20.10
N LEU A 82 -5.80 5.49 -19.40
CA LEU A 82 -4.43 5.05 -19.07
C LEU A 82 -3.75 4.48 -20.32
N GLU A 83 -2.41 4.43 -20.31
CA GLU A 83 -1.63 3.86 -21.43
C GLU A 83 -2.13 2.46 -21.82
N GLY A 84 -2.16 2.19 -23.12
CA GLY A 84 -2.63 0.91 -23.67
C GLY A 84 -4.14 0.69 -23.58
N GLY A 85 -4.95 1.70 -23.23
CA GLY A 85 -6.40 1.57 -23.11
C GLY A 85 -6.85 0.81 -21.85
N MET A 86 -5.96 0.67 -20.86
CA MET A 86 -6.23 -0.04 -19.62
C MET A 86 -7.30 0.67 -18.79
N SER A 87 -8.16 -0.10 -18.12
CA SER A 87 -9.05 0.47 -17.11
C SER A 87 -8.26 0.81 -15.83
N LYS A 88 -8.81 1.72 -15.03
CA LYS A 88 -8.27 2.07 -13.72
C LYS A 88 -8.11 0.85 -12.81
N ARG A 89 -9.02 -0.11 -12.92
CA ARG A 89 -9.03 -1.31 -12.09
C ARG A 89 -7.92 -2.26 -12.49
N ASP A 90 -7.77 -2.50 -13.80
CA ASP A 90 -6.72 -3.37 -14.34
C ASP A 90 -5.32 -2.82 -14.03
N TYR A 91 -5.17 -1.49 -14.07
CA TYR A 91 -3.93 -0.84 -13.67
C TYR A 91 -3.58 -1.08 -12.20
N LEU A 92 -4.55 -0.86 -11.30
CA LEU A 92 -4.35 -1.10 -9.86
C LEU A 92 -4.07 -2.58 -9.59
N ASP A 93 -4.81 -3.50 -10.20
CA ASP A 93 -4.62 -4.94 -10.04
C ASP A 93 -3.23 -5.38 -10.51
N CYS A 94 -2.77 -4.88 -11.67
CA CYS A 94 -1.43 -5.13 -12.18
C CYS A 94 -0.35 -4.58 -11.23
N ARG A 95 -0.48 -3.32 -10.77
CA ARG A 95 0.48 -2.70 -9.87
C ARG A 95 0.52 -3.40 -8.51
N PHE A 96 -0.63 -3.76 -7.94
CA PHE A 96 -0.67 -4.52 -6.70
C PHE A 96 -0.04 -5.90 -6.88
N ALA A 97 -0.32 -6.63 -7.96
CA ALA A 97 0.28 -7.94 -8.21
C ALA A 97 1.82 -7.90 -8.30
N VAL A 98 2.38 -6.84 -8.89
CA VAL A 98 3.84 -6.66 -9.04
C VAL A 98 4.51 -6.32 -7.69
N HIS A 99 3.90 -5.45 -6.89
CA HIS A 99 4.54 -4.90 -5.69
C HIS A 99 4.21 -5.68 -4.41
N PHE A 100 3.06 -6.37 -4.34
CA PHE A 100 2.67 -7.14 -3.15
C PHE A 100 3.65 -8.27 -2.83
N ARG A 101 4.30 -8.88 -3.83
CA ARG A 101 5.32 -9.93 -3.59
C ARG A 101 6.68 -9.40 -3.14
N ARG A 102 6.92 -8.09 -3.20
CA ARG A 102 8.22 -7.47 -2.88
C ARG A 102 8.24 -6.75 -1.54
N GLY A 103 7.20 -6.92 -0.71
CA GLY A 103 7.14 -6.32 0.63
C GLY A 103 6.41 -4.97 0.70
N MET A 104 5.49 -4.70 -0.23
CA MET A 104 4.66 -3.49 -0.21
C MET A 104 3.90 -3.33 1.12
N ILE A 105 4.05 -2.16 1.73
CA ILE A 105 3.21 -1.76 2.86
C ILE A 105 2.01 -0.99 2.33
N LEU A 106 0.82 -1.41 2.75
CA LEU A 106 -0.42 -0.70 2.46
C LEU A 106 -0.51 0.50 3.40
N THR A 107 -0.04 1.66 2.94
CA THR A 107 -0.17 2.97 3.58
C THR A 107 -0.87 3.95 2.65
#